data_AF-A0AAW4C4V0-F1
#
_entry.id   AF-A0AAW4C4V0-F1
#
_cell.length_a   1.000
_cell.length_b   1.000
_cell.length_c   1.000
_cell.angle_alpha   90.00
_cell.angle_beta   90.00
_cell.angle_gamma   90.00
#
_symmetry.space_group_name_H-M   'P 1'
#
loop_
_entity.id
_entity.type
_entity.pdbx_description
1 polymer ?
#
loop_
_entity_poly.entity_id
_entity_poly.type
_entity_poly.pdbx_seq_one_letter_code
_entity_poly.pdbx_strand_id
1 'polypeptide(L)' 'MSDPIYVIEYSLHNTARSFMIRHPKMTNEEAWHWASCDAGVGIIPRFGGDKKIKKVSRPLAERYGITNVRWRRSS' A
#
# COMPACT_ATOMS: atom_id res chain seq x y z
N MET A 1 -9.60 -10.17 18.69
CA MET A 1 -8.69 -9.00 18.74
C MET A 1 -8.76 -8.32 17.39
N SER A 2 -8.99 -7.01 17.35
CA SER A 2 -9.05 -6.27 16.09
C SER A 2 -7.64 -5.97 15.58
N ASP A 3 -7.44 -6.06 14.26
CA ASP A 3 -6.16 -5.71 13.65
C ASP A 3 -5.79 -4.23 13.91
N PRO A 4 -4.50 -3.92 14.10
CA PRO A 4 -4.04 -2.55 14.29
C PRO A 4 -4.30 -1.70 13.04
N ILE A 5 -4.45 -0.39 13.27
CA ILE A 5 -4.57 0.59 12.21
C ILE A 5 -3.18 1.12 11.87
N TYR A 6 -2.89 1.24 10.59
CA TYR A 6 -1.70 1.88 10.07
C TYR A 6 -2.08 3.09 9.23
N VAL A 7 -1.29 4.15 9.34
CA VAL A 7 -1.34 5.30 8.44
C VAL A 7 -0.25 5.10 7.40
N ILE A 8 -0.60 5.20 6.12
CA ILE A 8 0.34 5.16 4.99
C ILE A 8 0.35 6.53 4.35
N GLU A 9 1.54 7.07 4.13
CA GLU A 9 1.79 8.37 3.51
C GLU A 9 2.68 8.15 2.29
N TYR A 10 2.36 8.78 1.17
CA TYR A 10 3.14 8.65 -0.07
C TYR A 10 2.93 9.86 -0.97
N SER A 11 3.66 9.93 -2.08
CA SER A 11 3.46 10.91 -3.14
C SER A 11 3.04 10.22 -4.43
N LEU A 12 2.01 10.73 -5.11
CA LEU A 12 1.63 10.31 -6.46
C LEU A 12 1.86 11.48 -7.41
N HIS A 13 2.79 11.34 -8.35
CA HIS A 13 3.19 12.42 -9.26
C HIS A 13 3.50 13.73 -8.49
N ASN A 14 4.31 13.62 -7.44
CA ASN A 14 4.68 14.70 -6.52
C ASN A 14 3.53 15.32 -5.69
N THR A 15 2.34 14.72 -5.72
CA THR A 15 1.22 15.13 -4.86
C THR A 15 1.16 14.23 -3.63
N ALA A 16 1.26 14.82 -2.44
CA ALA A 16 1.18 14.08 -1.19
C ALA A 16 -0.22 13.47 -0.99
N ARG A 17 -0.25 12.21 -0.55
CA ARG A 17 -1.46 11.42 -0.26
C ARG A 17 -1.26 10.63 1.02
N SER A 18 -2.37 10.39 1.73
CA SER A 18 -2.36 9.53 2.90
C SER A 18 -3.70 8.81 3.09
N PHE A 19 -3.67 7.63 3.67
CA PHE A 19 -4.85 6.87 4.05
C PHE A 19 -4.57 5.98 5.26
N MET A 20 -5.64 5.42 5.85
CA MET A 20 -5.55 4.48 6.96
C MET A 20 -6.05 3.10 6.55
N ILE A 21 -5.39 2.05 7.03
CA ILE A 21 -5.76 0.66 6.76
C ILE A 21 -5.64 -0.19 8.02
N ARG A 22 -6.57 -1.13 8.20
CA ARG A 22 -6.43 -2.22 9.18
C ARG A 22 -5.65 -3.36 8.55
N HIS A 23 -4.54 -3.74 9.17
CA HIS A 23 -3.72 -4.86 8.70
C HIS A 23 -3.03 -5.54 9.89
N PRO A 24 -2.81 -6.87 9.87
CA PRO A 24 -2.18 -7.57 11.01
C PRO A 24 -0.73 -7.13 11.30
N LYS A 25 0.01 -6.75 10.25
CA LYS A 25 1.41 -6.31 10.30
C LYS A 25 1.65 -5.25 9.22
N MET A 26 2.65 -4.40 9.37
CA MET A 26 3.07 -3.52 8.29
C MET A 26 4.57 -3.66 8.06
N THR A 27 4.96 -4.07 6.85
CA THR A 27 6.33 -4.01 6.35
C THR A 27 6.47 -2.96 5.26
N ASN A 28 7.70 -2.67 4.85
CA ASN A 28 7.94 -1.75 3.74
C ASN A 28 7.27 -2.26 2.46
N GLU A 29 7.42 -3.55 2.14
CA GLU A 29 6.79 -4.19 0.97
C GLU A 29 5.26 -4.10 1.01
N GLU A 30 4.66 -4.24 2.20
CA GLU A 30 3.22 -4.07 2.39
C GLU A 30 2.78 -2.63 2.16
N ALA A 31 3.51 -1.65 2.70
CA ALA A 31 3.21 -0.24 2.52
C ALA A 31 3.27 0.16 1.04
N TRP A 32 4.30 -0.29 0.30
CA TRP A 32 4.42 -0.06 -1.14
C TRP A 32 3.29 -0.72 -1.93
N HIS A 33 2.89 -1.93 -1.57
CA HIS A 33 1.75 -2.60 -2.20
C HIS A 33 0.45 -1.84 -1.97
N TRP A 34 0.15 -1.44 -0.74
CA TRP A 34 -1.08 -0.73 -0.40
C TRP A 34 -1.12 0.68 -0.99
N ALA A 35 0.00 1.42 -0.99
CA ALA A 35 0.11 2.69 -1.71
C ALA A 35 -0.14 2.54 -3.22
N SER A 36 0.31 1.42 -3.80
CA SER A 36 0.03 1.10 -5.20
C SER A 36 -1.44 0.79 -5.45
N CYS A 37 -2.10 0.06 -4.55
CA CYS A 37 -3.54 -0.20 -4.63
C CYS A 37 -4.35 1.11 -4.53
N ASP A 38 -4.02 2.00 -3.58
CA ASP A 38 -4.68 3.31 -3.42
C ASP A 38 -4.47 4.23 -4.64
N ALA A 39 -3.27 4.20 -5.23
CA ALA A 39 -2.95 4.93 -6.47
C ALA A 39 -3.60 4.33 -7.74
N GLY A 40 -4.35 3.22 -7.64
CA GLY A 40 -5.00 2.57 -8.79
C GLY A 40 -4.05 1.74 -9.67
N VAL A 41 -2.83 1.47 -9.20
CA VAL A 41 -1.79 0.69 -9.90
C VAL A 41 -1.79 -0.78 -9.43
N GLY A 42 -2.13 -1.01 -8.16
CA GLY A 42 -2.14 -2.32 -7.53
C GLY A 42 -3.40 -3.13 -7.85
N ILE A 43 -3.27 -4.45 -7.84
CA ILE A 43 -4.40 -5.38 -8.00
C ILE A 43 -5.03 -5.59 -6.63
N ILE A 44 -6.31 -5.24 -6.49
CA ILE A 44 -7.14 -5.64 -5.35
C ILE A 44 -7.72 -7.04 -5.68
N PRO A 45 -7.47 -8.07 -4.86
CA PRO A 45 -8.03 -9.39 -5.12
C PRO A 45 -9.56 -9.34 -5.08
N ARG A 46 -10.20 -9.96 -6.07
CA ARG A 46 -11.61 -10.31 -5.95
C ARG A 46 -11.77 -11.48 -4.97
N PHE A 47 -12.81 -11.43 -4.15
CA PHE A 47 -13.18 -12.51 -3.23
C PHE A 47 -13.32 -13.84 -3.99
N GLY A 48 -12.69 -14.90 -3.47
CA GLY A 48 -12.82 -16.28 -3.98
C GLY A 48 -11.77 -16.73 -5.00
N GLY A 49 -10.79 -15.90 -5.36
CA GLY A 49 -9.70 -16.31 -6.24
C GLY A 49 -8.45 -16.75 -5.47
N ASP A 50 -8.11 -18.05 -5.53
CA ASP A 50 -6.78 -18.56 -5.17
C ASP A 50 -5.74 -17.98 -6.13
N LYS A 51 -5.27 -16.75 -5.87
CA LYS A 51 -4.17 -16.17 -6.62
C LYS A 51 -3.19 -15.54 -5.67
N LYS A 52 -2.00 -16.12 -5.59
CA LYS A 52 -0.78 -15.48 -5.12
C LYS A 52 -0.65 -14.14 -5.85
N ILE A 53 -1.13 -13.06 -5.24
CA ILE A 53 -1.11 -11.72 -5.83
C ILE A 53 0.35 -11.31 -5.91
N LYS A 54 0.79 -10.97 -7.12
CA LYS A 54 2.09 -10.32 -7.27
C LYS A 54 1.96 -8.93 -6.67
N LYS A 55 2.49 -8.75 -5.46
CA LYS A 55 2.62 -7.43 -4.83
C LYS A 55 3.42 -6.53 -5.77
N VAL A 56 2.98 -5.28 -5.89
CA VAL A 56 3.71 -4.28 -6.67
C VAL A 56 5.03 -4.01 -5.95
N SER A 57 6.15 -4.22 -6.64
CA SER A 57 7.46 -3.90 -6.10
C SER A 57 7.72 -2.39 -6.17
N ARG A 58 8.60 -1.89 -5.30
CA ARG A 58 9.00 -0.48 -5.30
C ARG A 58 9.45 0.03 -6.69
N PRO A 59 10.35 -0.65 -7.44
CA PRO A 59 10.77 -0.17 -8.75
C PRO A 59 9.62 -0.06 -9.76
N LEU A 60 8.61 -0.92 -9.65
CA LEU A 60 7.43 -0.84 -10.51
C LEU A 60 6.54 0.34 -10.07
N ALA A 61 6.28 0.50 -8.78
CA ALA A 61 5.49 1.61 -8.24
C ALA A 61 6.09 2.99 -8.60
N GLU A 62 7.42 3.13 -8.50
CA GLU A 62 8.14 4.36 -8.86
C GLU A 62 7.94 4.73 -10.34
N ARG A 63 7.86 3.75 -11.26
CA ARG A 63 7.55 4.01 -12.68
C ARG A 63 6.16 4.60 -12.91
N TYR A 64 5.22 4.33 -11.99
CA TYR A 64 3.89 4.92 -12.00
C TYR A 64 3.80 6.22 -11.18
N GLY A 65 4.94 6.78 -10.75
CA GLY A 65 5.01 8.04 -10.03
C GLY A 65 4.68 7.95 -8.55
N ILE A 66 4.63 6.75 -7.98
CA ILE A 66 4.47 6.52 -6.54
C ILE A 66 5.84 6.64 -5.88
N THR A 67 6.01 7.59 -4.97
CA THR A 67 7.28 7.85 -4.29
C THR A 67 7.06 8.16 -2.81
N ASN A 68 8.16 8.27 -2.04
CA ASN A 68 8.16 8.70 -0.64
C ASN A 68 7.21 7.90 0.27
N VAL A 69 7.01 6.61 -0.01
CA VAL A 69 6.14 5.76 0.80
C VAL A 69 6.72 5.62 2.22
N ARG A 70 5.91 6.00 3.20
CA ARG A 70 6.17 5.91 4.64
C ARG A 70 4.94 5.36 5.33
N TRP A 71 5.13 4.74 6.49
CA TRP A 71 4.03 4.20 7.27
C TRP A 71 4.31 4.30 8.75
N ARG A 72 3.24 4.40 9.55
CA ARG A 72 3.30 4.36 11.01
C ARG A 72 2.07 3.66 11.57
N ARG A 73 2.23 3.01 12.71
CA ARG A 73 1.10 2.45 13.45
C ARG A 73 0.30 3.61 14.07
N SER A 74 -1.02 3.59 13.92
CA SER A 74 -1.91 4.46 14.68
C SER A 74 -2.04 3.88 16.09
N SER A 75 -1.88 4.75 17.09
CA SER A 75 -2.06 4.45 18.52
C SER A 75 -3.46 3.93 18.82
#